data_AF-A0A9E7GTG4-F1
#
_entry.id   AF-A0A9E7GTG4-F1
#
_cell.length_a   1.000
_cell.length_b   1.000
_cell.length_c   1.000
_cell.angle_alpha   90.00
_cell.angle_beta   90.00
_cell.angle_gamma   90.00
#
_symmetry.space_group_name_H-M   'P 1'
#
loop_
_entity.id
_entity.type
_entity.pdbx_description
1 polymer ?
#
loop_
_entity_poly.entity_id
_entity_poly.type
_entity_poly.pdbx_seq_one_letter_code
_entity_poly.pdbx_strand_id
1 'polypeptide(L)'
;MAFLRSSSNASSGMGVAEDCRDTFLELQRKKTHRYVIFKIDEKRKQETWSTMAALNAILGWWGRTASATSSPAWNISGEPCSGAAIDSTSFDSAAFNPAIKCDCSYDNATTCHITQLKVYALDVVGRIPDELQNLTYLTNLSVGTTALSGGIPKELGKLTNLLSL
;
A
#
# COMPACT_ATOMS: atom_id res chain seq x y z
N MET A 1 -2.66 -22.80 -85.03
CA MET A 1 -1.90 -21.55 -84.89
C MET A 1 -2.87 -20.47 -84.42
N ALA A 2 -2.71 -19.73 -83.34
CA ALA A 2 -1.85 -19.79 -82.16
C ALA A 2 -2.60 -18.98 -81.08
N PHE A 3 -2.58 -19.46 -79.84
CA PHE A 3 -3.02 -18.73 -78.65
C PHE A 3 -2.16 -17.48 -78.43
N LEU A 4 -2.76 -16.35 -78.07
CA LEU A 4 -2.06 -15.30 -77.31
C LEU A 4 -2.81 -15.06 -76.01
N ARG A 5 -2.27 -15.68 -74.94
CA ARG A 5 -2.59 -15.41 -73.53
C ARG A 5 -2.11 -14.00 -73.19
N SER A 6 -3.03 -13.15 -72.74
CA SER A 6 -2.65 -12.01 -71.89
C SER A 6 -2.37 -12.55 -70.48
N SER A 7 -1.09 -12.70 -70.16
CA SER A 7 -0.62 -13.01 -68.81
C SER A 7 -0.72 -11.76 -67.94
N SER A 8 -1.78 -11.62 -67.16
CA SER A 8 -1.77 -10.73 -66.01
C SER A 8 -1.10 -11.46 -64.86
N ASN A 9 0.13 -11.07 -64.55
CA ASN A 9 0.94 -11.63 -63.47
C ASN A 9 0.22 -11.55 -62.13
N ALA A 10 0.10 -12.71 -61.47
CA ALA A 10 -0.23 -12.79 -60.06
C ALA A 10 0.95 -12.24 -59.24
N SER A 11 0.87 -10.97 -58.85
CA SER A 11 1.62 -10.48 -57.70
C SER A 11 0.87 -10.91 -56.45
N SER A 12 1.12 -12.15 -56.01
CA SER A 12 0.64 -12.66 -54.72
C SER A 12 1.45 -12.02 -53.59
N GLY A 13 1.31 -10.71 -53.43
CA GLY A 13 1.70 -10.01 -52.23
C GLY A 13 0.52 -10.10 -51.28
N MET A 14 0.56 -11.02 -50.32
CA MET A 14 -0.31 -10.96 -49.14
C MET A 14 0.09 -9.75 -48.31
N GLY A 15 -0.21 -8.55 -48.81
CA GLY A 15 -0.22 -7.34 -48.00
C GLY A 15 -1.36 -7.49 -47.01
N VAL A 16 -1.03 -7.65 -45.74
CA VAL A 16 -2.02 -7.49 -44.68
C VAL A 16 -2.65 -6.12 -44.88
N ALA A 17 -3.98 -6.08 -45.07
CA ALA A 17 -4.69 -4.81 -45.22
C ALA A 17 -4.26 -3.88 -44.08
N GLU A 18 -3.93 -2.63 -44.40
CA GLU A 18 -3.32 -1.68 -43.47
C GLU A 18 -4.13 -1.55 -42.16
N ASP A 19 -5.46 -1.61 -42.28
CA ASP A 19 -6.44 -1.71 -41.20
C ASP A 19 -6.22 -2.88 -40.22
N CYS A 20 -5.84 -4.05 -40.73
CA CYS A 20 -5.56 -5.23 -39.92
C CYS A 20 -4.22 -5.10 -39.17
N ARG A 21 -3.24 -4.41 -39.77
CA ARG A 21 -1.97 -4.08 -39.09
C ARG A 21 -2.21 -3.13 -37.92
N ASP A 22 -3.02 -2.09 -38.14
CA ASP A 22 -3.32 -1.09 -37.12
C ASP A 22 -4.13 -1.68 -35.96
N THR A 23 -5.13 -2.51 -36.29
CA THR A 23 -5.89 -3.29 -35.31
C THR A 23 -5.00 -4.21 -34.49
N PHE A 24 -4.06 -4.93 -35.13
CA PHE A 24 -3.11 -5.79 -34.43
C PHE A 24 -2.23 -5.00 -33.46
N LEU A 25 -1.68 -3.86 -33.90
CA LEU A 25 -0.86 -3.01 -33.04
C LEU A 25 -1.67 -2.42 -31.88
N GLU A 26 -2.93 -2.06 -32.10
CA GLU A 26 -3.83 -1.62 -31.04
C GLU A 26 -4.09 -2.73 -30.00
N LEU A 27 -4.33 -3.96 -30.45
CA LEU A 27 -4.51 -5.11 -29.57
C LEU A 27 -3.23 -5.41 -28.77
N GLN A 28 -2.06 -5.31 -29.38
CA GLN A 28 -0.77 -5.43 -28.66
C GLN A 28 -0.64 -4.33 -27.60
N ARG A 29 -0.96 -3.07 -27.91
CA ARG A 29 -0.96 -1.97 -26.93
C ARG A 29 -1.93 -2.24 -25.78
N LYS A 30 -3.16 -2.68 -26.06
CA LYS A 30 -4.17 -3.03 -25.05
C LYS A 30 -3.71 -4.18 -24.15
N LYS A 31 -3.05 -5.20 -24.71
CA LYS A 31 -2.48 -6.33 -23.96
C LYS A 31 -1.36 -5.86 -23.03
N THR A 32 -0.43 -5.04 -23.55
CA THR A 32 0.66 -4.46 -22.76
C THR A 32 0.12 -3.57 -21.65
N HIS A 33 -0.85 -2.69 -21.94
CA HIS A 33 -1.49 -1.85 -20.94
C HIS A 33 -2.11 -2.68 -19.81
N ARG A 34 -2.92 -3.70 -20.14
CA ARG A 34 -3.53 -4.59 -19.14
C ARG A 34 -2.47 -5.29 -18.27
N TYR A 35 -1.37 -5.76 -18.87
CA TYR A 35 -0.27 -6.38 -18.13
C TYR A 35 0.40 -5.41 -17.16
N VAL A 36 0.64 -4.17 -17.60
CA VAL A 36 1.23 -3.12 -16.75
C VAL A 36 0.31 -2.82 -15.55
N ILE A 37 -0.99 -2.63 -15.79
CA ILE A 37 -1.96 -2.41 -14.69
C ILE A 37 -1.96 -3.59 -13.71
N PHE A 38 -2.00 -4.82 -14.21
CA PHE A 38 -1.93 -6.02 -13.36
C PHE A 38 -0.68 -6.03 -12.47
N LYS A 39 0.50 -5.70 -13.03
CA LYS A 39 1.76 -5.63 -12.27
C LYS A 39 1.79 -4.48 -11.26
N ILE A 40 1.16 -3.36 -11.57
CA ILE A 40 0.99 -2.25 -10.61
C ILE A 40 0.12 -2.70 -9.44
N ASP A 41 -1.02 -3.33 -9.72
CA ASP A 41 -1.93 -3.83 -8.69
C ASP A 41 -1.27 -4.90 -7.81
N GLU A 42 -0.46 -5.79 -8.40
CA GLU A 42 0.32 -6.79 -7.66
C GLU A 42 1.32 -6.14 -6.70
N LYS A 43 2.06 -5.11 -7.15
CA LYS A 43 2.99 -4.35 -6.30
C LYS A 43 2.26 -3.58 -5.20
N ARG A 44 1.15 -2.90 -5.52
CA ARG A 44 0.34 -2.16 -4.53
C ARG A 44 -0.15 -3.09 -3.42
N LYS A 45 -0.61 -4.30 -3.78
CA LYS A 45 -0.94 -5.32 -2.78
C LYS A 45 0.27 -5.70 -1.93
N GLN A 46 1.43 -5.93 -2.52
CA GLN A 46 2.61 -6.28 -1.74
C GLN A 46 2.99 -5.19 -0.70
N GLU A 47 2.86 -3.91 -1.05
CA GLU A 47 3.07 -2.78 -0.14
C GLU A 47 2.06 -2.78 1.02
N THR A 48 0.76 -2.87 0.73
CA THR A 48 -0.31 -2.93 1.74
C THR A 48 -0.16 -4.14 2.68
N TRP A 49 0.24 -5.30 2.15
CA TRP A 49 0.46 -6.48 2.99
C TRP A 49 1.67 -6.28 3.90
N SER A 50 2.69 -5.58 3.43
CA SER A 50 3.88 -5.29 4.23
C SER A 50 3.59 -4.29 5.36
N THR A 51 2.73 -3.28 5.15
CA THR A 51 2.36 -2.31 6.18
C THR A 51 1.50 -2.95 7.26
N MET A 52 0.52 -3.79 6.86
CA MET A 52 -0.29 -4.56 7.80
C MET A 52 0.54 -5.57 8.61
N ALA A 53 1.45 -6.30 7.94
CA ALA A 53 2.34 -7.23 8.62
C ALA A 53 3.23 -6.50 9.62
N ALA A 54 3.77 -5.34 9.26
CA ALA A 54 4.56 -4.51 10.16
C ALA A 54 3.74 -4.03 11.35
N LEU A 55 2.53 -3.49 11.14
CA LEU A 55 1.67 -3.04 12.23
C LEU A 55 1.33 -4.16 13.21
N ASN A 56 0.97 -5.35 12.70
CA ASN A 56 0.70 -6.51 13.54
C ASN A 56 1.95 -7.00 14.29
N ALA A 57 3.11 -6.98 13.64
CA ALA A 57 4.38 -7.32 14.29
C ALA A 57 4.72 -6.34 15.42
N ILE A 58 4.60 -5.02 15.16
CA ILE A 58 4.85 -3.96 16.14
C ILE A 58 3.97 -4.14 17.37
N LEU A 59 2.66 -4.35 17.18
CA LEU A 59 1.74 -4.59 18.29
C LEU A 59 2.05 -5.90 19.01
N GLY A 60 2.41 -6.96 18.27
CA GLY A 60 2.82 -8.25 18.83
C GLY A 60 4.06 -8.15 19.72
N TRP A 61 5.08 -7.39 19.32
CA TRP A 61 6.27 -7.11 20.13
C TRP A 61 5.93 -6.46 21.48
N TRP A 62 4.88 -5.64 21.49
CA TRP A 62 4.40 -4.94 22.69
C TRP A 62 3.33 -5.71 23.47
N GLY A 63 3.00 -6.94 23.04
CA GLY A 63 1.93 -7.75 23.63
C GLY A 63 0.56 -7.08 23.52
N ARG A 64 0.37 -6.24 22.51
CA ARG A 64 -0.87 -5.50 22.26
C ARG A 64 -1.57 -6.02 21.01
N THR A 65 -2.86 -5.76 20.97
CA THR A 65 -3.71 -5.86 19.79
C THR A 65 -4.36 -4.50 19.57
N ALA A 66 -5.10 -4.30 18.47
CA ALA A 66 -5.87 -3.07 18.31
C ALA A 66 -6.82 -2.84 19.48
N SER A 67 -7.13 -1.58 19.76
CA SER A 67 -7.96 -1.13 20.88
C SER A 67 -9.21 -1.99 21.08
N ALA A 68 -9.15 -2.94 22.02
CA ALA A 68 -10.25 -3.83 22.38
C ALA A 68 -11.33 -3.12 23.21
N THR A 69 -11.02 -1.91 23.71
CA THR A 69 -11.85 -1.14 24.65
C THR A 69 -12.85 -0.21 23.97
N SER A 70 -12.80 -0.05 22.64
CA SER A 70 -13.69 0.86 21.90
C SER A 70 -13.92 0.38 20.48
N SER A 71 -15.19 0.32 20.04
CA SER A 71 -15.56 -0.07 18.68
C SER A 71 -16.42 1.01 18.01
N PRO A 72 -16.14 1.37 16.75
CA PRO A 72 -15.09 0.82 15.87
C PRO A 72 -13.76 1.58 16.00
N ALA A 73 -12.70 0.94 16.53
CA ALA A 73 -11.37 1.53 16.57
C ALA A 73 -10.72 1.57 15.18
N TRP A 74 -10.40 0.40 14.63
CA TRP A 74 -9.87 0.22 13.28
C TRP A 74 -9.93 -1.27 12.92
N ASN A 75 -10.00 -1.61 11.63
CA ASN A 75 -10.17 -3.00 11.20
C ASN A 75 -8.89 -3.82 11.40
N ILE A 76 -9.00 -4.89 12.20
CA ILE A 76 -7.90 -5.82 12.51
C ILE A 76 -7.83 -7.03 11.58
N SER A 77 -8.90 -7.28 10.82
CA SER A 77 -9.04 -8.44 9.94
C SER A 77 -8.99 -8.07 8.46
N GLY A 78 -8.76 -6.80 8.14
CA GLY A 78 -8.72 -6.23 6.79
C GLY A 78 -8.04 -4.86 6.80
N GLU A 79 -8.45 -3.93 5.93
CA GLU A 79 -7.81 -2.61 5.79
C GLU A 79 -7.80 -1.78 7.10
N PRO A 80 -6.65 -1.55 7.74
CA PRO A 80 -6.56 -0.90 9.04
C PRO A 80 -7.10 0.55 9.02
N CYS A 81 -7.05 1.25 7.89
CA CYS A 81 -7.56 2.62 7.78
C CYS A 81 -9.09 2.69 7.69
N SER A 82 -9.77 2.51 8.83
CA SER A 82 -11.23 2.56 8.96
C SER A 82 -11.66 3.01 10.37
N GLY A 83 -12.93 3.42 10.52
CA GLY A 83 -13.47 3.85 11.82
C GLY A 83 -12.70 5.05 12.40
N ALA A 84 -12.30 4.93 13.67
CA ALA A 84 -11.55 5.98 14.37
C ALA A 84 -10.21 6.34 13.71
N ALA A 85 -9.66 5.48 12.84
CA ALA A 85 -8.43 5.78 12.10
C ALA A 85 -8.60 6.86 11.01
N ILE A 86 -9.80 7.08 10.49
CA ILE A 86 -10.07 7.99 9.36
C ILE A 86 -11.14 9.05 9.65
N ASP A 87 -11.86 8.92 10.76
CA ASP A 87 -12.90 9.87 11.16
C ASP A 87 -12.34 11.06 11.96
N SER A 88 -13.23 11.89 12.51
CA SER A 88 -12.89 13.06 13.33
C SER A 88 -12.47 12.76 14.77
N THR A 89 -12.38 11.50 15.18
CA THR A 89 -11.94 11.10 16.52
C THR A 89 -10.56 11.66 16.81
N SER A 90 -10.37 12.28 17.98
CA SER A 90 -9.05 12.80 18.36
C SER A 90 -8.03 11.67 18.56
N PHE A 91 -6.82 11.85 18.01
CA PHE A 91 -5.70 10.93 18.20
C PHE A 91 -5.33 10.77 19.68
N ASP A 92 -5.55 11.80 20.50
CA ASP A 92 -5.23 11.79 21.94
C ASP A 92 -6.34 11.16 22.80
N SER A 93 -7.47 10.77 22.21
CA SER A 93 -8.58 10.15 22.94
C SER A 93 -8.13 8.92 23.72
N ALA A 94 -8.39 8.89 25.02
CA ALA A 94 -8.06 7.76 25.88
C ALA A 94 -8.90 6.50 25.57
N ALA A 95 -10.04 6.67 24.91
CA ALA A 95 -10.91 5.56 24.49
C ALA A 95 -10.20 4.65 23.46
N PHE A 96 -9.35 5.25 22.62
CA PHE A 96 -8.62 4.55 21.57
C PHE A 96 -7.15 4.45 21.95
N ASN A 97 -6.78 3.29 22.49
CA ASN A 97 -5.41 3.00 22.91
C ASN A 97 -5.16 1.47 22.90
N PRO A 98 -4.37 0.94 21.95
CA PRO A 98 -3.58 1.67 20.96
C PRO A 98 -4.44 2.26 19.83
N ALA A 99 -3.98 3.37 19.23
CA ALA A 99 -4.67 4.05 18.15
C ALA A 99 -3.76 4.26 16.94
N ILE A 100 -4.36 4.30 15.76
CA ILE A 100 -3.72 4.77 14.54
C ILE A 100 -4.54 5.90 13.93
N LYS A 101 -3.89 6.76 13.15
CA LYS A 101 -4.56 7.63 12.17
C LYS A 101 -3.99 7.39 10.79
N CYS A 102 -4.87 7.49 9.80
CA CYS A 102 -4.50 7.36 8.41
C CYS A 102 -4.78 8.65 7.64
N ASP A 103 -3.91 8.91 6.67
CA ASP A 103 -4.15 9.89 5.61
C ASP A 103 -4.53 9.14 4.33
N CYS A 104 -5.75 9.39 3.86
CA CYS A 104 -6.32 8.79 2.67
C CYS A 104 -6.40 9.81 1.51
N SER A 105 -5.56 10.84 1.49
CA SER A 105 -5.54 11.82 0.40
C SER A 105 -4.73 11.35 -0.83
N TYR A 106 -4.05 10.22 -0.74
CA TYR A 106 -3.18 9.68 -1.78
C TYR A 106 -3.98 9.04 -2.94
N ASP A 107 -3.40 9.09 -4.15
CA ASP A 107 -3.93 8.47 -5.36
C ASP A 107 -5.43 8.76 -5.60
N ASN A 108 -5.81 10.05 -5.57
CA ASN A 108 -7.21 10.48 -5.70
C ASN A 108 -8.15 9.85 -4.64
N ALA A 109 -7.68 9.78 -3.40
CA ALA A 109 -8.38 9.22 -2.25
C ALA A 109 -8.70 7.72 -2.33
N THR A 110 -7.84 6.95 -3.03
CA THR A 110 -7.96 5.49 -3.13
C THR A 110 -6.93 4.74 -2.30
N THR A 111 -5.89 5.42 -1.85
CA THR A 111 -4.81 4.84 -1.03
C THR A 111 -4.77 5.54 0.32
N CYS A 112 -4.73 4.75 1.39
CA CYS A 112 -4.57 5.22 2.76
C CYS A 112 -3.21 4.79 3.32
N HIS A 113 -2.57 5.68 4.06
CA HIS A 113 -1.32 5.40 4.75
C HIS A 113 -1.42 5.75 6.22
N ILE A 114 -0.85 4.91 7.09
CA ILE A 114 -0.76 5.17 8.53
C ILE A 114 0.23 6.32 8.74
N THR A 115 -0.27 7.42 9.28
CA THR A 115 0.52 8.62 9.57
C THR A 115 0.78 8.78 11.05
N GLN A 116 -0.07 8.21 11.92
CA GLN A 116 0.12 8.31 13.37
C GLN A 116 -0.11 6.97 14.05
N LEU A 117 0.72 6.64 15.04
CA LEU A 117 0.60 5.45 15.87
C LEU A 117 0.79 5.83 17.34
N LYS A 118 -0.19 5.48 18.17
CA LYS A 118 -0.18 5.71 19.63
C LYS A 118 -0.25 4.39 20.37
N VAL A 119 0.71 4.18 21.25
CA VAL A 119 0.75 3.11 22.24
C VAL A 119 1.21 3.71 23.55
N TYR A 120 0.27 4.28 24.30
CA TYR A 120 0.55 5.13 25.46
C TYR A 120 0.11 4.45 26.76
N ALA A 121 0.90 4.47 27.83
CA ALA A 121 0.48 3.97 29.15
C ALA A 121 -0.13 2.56 29.15
N LEU A 122 0.34 1.66 28.27
CA LEU A 122 -0.18 0.30 28.17
C LEU A 122 0.71 -0.74 28.88
N ASP A 123 1.60 -0.37 29.82
CA ASP A 123 2.57 -1.31 30.41
C ASP A 123 3.37 -2.08 29.35
N VAL A 124 3.70 -1.40 28.25
CA VAL A 124 4.53 -1.98 27.19
C VAL A 124 5.96 -2.06 27.69
N VAL A 125 6.55 -3.25 27.59
CA VAL A 125 7.93 -3.55 27.99
C VAL A 125 8.69 -4.05 26.76
N GLY A 126 9.98 -3.73 26.68
CA GLY A 126 10.86 -4.23 25.63
C GLY A 126 11.45 -3.11 24.78
N ARG A 127 11.88 -3.42 23.56
CA ARG A 127 12.51 -2.44 22.66
C ARG A 127 11.52 -1.82 21.68
N ILE A 128 11.93 -0.72 21.06
CA ILE A 128 11.29 -0.21 19.86
C ILE A 128 11.61 -1.21 18.71
N PRO A 129 10.59 -1.78 18.03
CA PRO A 129 10.81 -2.76 16.96
C PRO A 129 11.33 -2.12 15.67
N ASP A 130 12.21 -2.83 14.97
CA ASP A 130 12.81 -2.37 13.70
C ASP A 130 11.74 -2.28 12.58
N GLU A 131 10.67 -3.06 12.71
CA GLU A 131 9.53 -3.11 11.80
C GLU A 131 8.80 -1.76 11.67
N LEU A 132 9.00 -0.83 12.62
CA LEU A 132 8.53 0.55 12.49
C LEU A 132 9.04 1.22 11.21
N GLN A 133 10.22 0.83 10.71
CA GLN A 133 10.77 1.34 9.44
C GLN A 133 9.85 1.13 8.24
N ASN A 134 8.92 0.17 8.33
CA ASN A 134 8.00 -0.18 7.25
C ASN A 134 6.76 0.73 7.20
N LEU A 135 6.56 1.58 8.22
CA LEU A 135 5.53 2.61 8.24
C LEU A 135 6.11 3.93 7.70
N THR A 136 6.52 3.95 6.43
CA THR A 136 7.29 5.05 5.83
C THR A 136 6.57 6.41 5.79
N TYR A 137 5.25 6.42 5.96
CA TYR A 137 4.42 7.63 6.02
C TYR A 137 4.14 8.10 7.45
N LEU A 138 4.72 7.45 8.46
CA LEU A 138 4.53 7.80 9.86
C LEU A 138 5.13 9.18 10.15
N THR A 139 4.29 10.09 10.61
CA THR A 139 4.64 11.47 11.01
C THR A 139 4.63 11.65 12.51
N ASN A 140 3.85 10.85 13.24
CA ASN A 140 3.77 10.89 14.70
C ASN A 140 3.79 9.48 15.30
N LEU A 141 4.82 9.18 16.10
CA LEU A 141 4.89 8.00 16.93
C LEU A 141 4.77 8.43 18.40
N SER A 142 3.75 7.96 19.10
CA SER A 142 3.57 8.24 20.53
C SER A 142 3.68 6.95 21.33
N VAL A 143 4.80 6.79 22.03
CA VAL A 143 5.10 5.62 22.88
C VAL A 143 5.34 5.99 24.35
N GLY A 144 4.72 7.09 24.80
CA GLY A 144 4.91 7.64 26.15
C GLY A 144 4.43 6.71 27.29
N THR A 145 5.05 6.86 28.46
CA THR A 145 4.75 6.11 29.71
C THR A 145 4.78 4.59 29.54
N THR A 146 5.78 4.10 28.81
CA THR A 146 6.07 2.68 28.60
C THR A 146 7.41 2.31 29.24
N ALA A 147 7.57 1.06 29.67
CA ALA A 147 8.84 0.54 30.19
C ALA A 147 9.74 0.06 29.04
N LEU A 148 9.91 0.93 28.04
CA LEU A 148 10.80 0.64 26.92
C LEU A 148 12.26 0.65 27.39
N SER A 149 13.03 -0.30 26.89
CA SER A 149 14.44 -0.52 27.19
C SER A 149 15.23 -0.75 25.91
N GLY A 150 16.53 -0.54 25.98
CA GLY A 150 17.40 -0.57 24.79
C GLY A 150 17.55 0.80 24.13
N GLY A 151 18.32 0.83 23.05
CA GLY A 151 18.56 2.06 22.28
C GLY A 151 17.47 2.32 21.25
N ILE A 152 17.42 3.56 20.76
CA ILE A 152 16.61 3.93 19.60
C ILE A 152 17.19 3.19 18.37
N PRO A 153 16.40 2.36 17.66
CA PRO A 153 16.89 1.63 16.50
C PRO A 153 17.35 2.59 15.39
N LYS A 154 18.51 2.31 14.80
CA LYS A 154 19.01 3.07 13.64
C LYS A 154 18.03 3.09 12.47
N GLU A 155 17.19 2.05 12.38
CA GLU A 155 16.20 1.87 11.32
C GLU A 155 15.07 2.90 11.39
N LEU A 156 14.83 3.54 12.56
CA LEU A 156 13.95 4.71 12.63
C LEU A 156 14.46 5.87 11.74
N GLY A 157 15.76 5.91 11.42
CA GLY A 157 16.31 6.86 10.45
C GLY A 157 15.74 6.73 9.04
N LYS A 158 15.04 5.62 8.71
CA LYS A 158 14.30 5.47 7.45
C LYS A 158 12.95 6.18 7.45
N LEU A 159 12.44 6.58 8.62
CA LEU A 159 11.18 7.31 8.75
C LEU A 159 11.41 8.80 8.51
N THR A 160 11.67 9.15 7.26
CA THR A 160 12.00 10.53 6.85
C THR A 160 10.87 11.52 7.07
N ASN A 161 9.64 11.03 7.22
CA ASN A 161 8.45 11.84 7.48
C ASN A 161 8.14 12.00 8.98
N LEU A 162 8.89 11.35 9.88
CA LEU A 162 8.63 11.38 11.31
C LEU A 162 8.99 12.76 11.89
N LEU A 163 8.00 13.43 12.47
CA LEU A 163 8.13 14.77 13.06
C LEU A 163 8.05 14.75 14.58
N SER A 164 7.37 13.75 15.16
CA SER A 164 7.14 13.61 16.58
C SER A 164 7.39 12.16 17.02
N LEU A 165 8.13 11.99 18.13
CA LEU A 165 8.47 10.73 18.78
C LEU A 165 8.25 10.81 20.30
#